data_AF-G7MAV4-F1
#
_entry.id   AF-G7MAV4-F1
#
_cell.length_a   1.000
_cell.length_b   1.000
_cell.length_c   1.000
_cell.angle_alpha   90.00
_cell.angle_beta   90.00
_cell.angle_gamma   90.00
#
_symmetry.space_group_name_H-M   'P 1'
#
loop_
_entity.id
_entity.type
_entity.pdbx_description
1 polymer ?
#
loop_
_entity_poly.entity_id
_entity_poly.type
_entity_poly.pdbx_seq_one_letter_code
_entity_poly.pdbx_strand_id
1 'polypeptide(L)'
;MNKEYLLLDKISKKRWHYLKDSMQIEPVRCNNTSEIIVLDCETTGLDIGCYGKDEILEISIINGEGNVLLNTLLKPYNKKDWPEAVWIHNITPDMVSEMPYPHEILPILLGILNTAKVIVGYNISFDLRVLESIGIKWTGKVDDVMKMFVPIYKKDTGNWRNQKLSTCAAYYNYNYESANHRSLEDAKSTLHCYKCINNNVVGHKTLFSDLIDKYKQELIEYFEGNNKGYEGNLESALKLACKIIDEKDTKQMIGLFHKNMSDKELLNIWRIIFYSIRGLSVTDRVKKVKQPTGGYVNPKNMVIEIIDESDDRFCDISDENISPSLIGLVVDYLARMILGEEKKSIFHIALKGAAIIDEKESDDQKTQTKRAMRILKKINSIDNESIKYTCRLVQYDSWGRGGMSELNWHLAPNEYTLENIKCMIHRCTVFFEKYGPILQSGFTFEGGYSRIITSGDGDYISNDTIWDFKVSKNLPTKENTLQLLIYYVMGKVSAKDEFKEIKQIGICNPRLNIVALKKIKDVGNKILEKIADEVIGYGY
;
A
#
# COMPACT_ATOMS: atom_id res chain seq x y z
N MET A 1 19.54 37.94 -41.64
CA MET A 1 19.71 37.13 -40.42
C MET A 1 18.80 37.72 -39.35
N ASN A 2 17.75 36.99 -38.97
CA ASN A 2 16.68 37.50 -38.10
C ASN A 2 17.18 37.64 -36.64
N LYS A 3 16.70 38.63 -35.88
CA LYS A 3 17.18 38.95 -34.52
C LYS A 3 17.02 37.80 -33.51
N GLU A 4 16.17 36.81 -33.79
CA GLU A 4 16.04 35.58 -32.99
C GLU A 4 17.25 34.63 -33.09
N TYR A 5 18.09 34.79 -34.12
CA TYR A 5 19.26 33.92 -34.41
C TYR A 5 20.42 34.08 -33.40
N LEU A 6 20.37 35.13 -32.57
CA LEU A 6 21.45 35.50 -31.63
C LEU A 6 21.19 35.04 -30.18
N LEU A 7 20.00 34.53 -29.85
CA LEU A 7 19.63 34.11 -28.49
C LEU A 7 19.78 32.60 -28.22
N LEU A 8 20.22 31.81 -29.20
CA LEU A 8 20.38 30.36 -29.07
C LEU A 8 21.84 30.01 -28.70
N ASP A 9 22.01 29.42 -27.51
CA ASP A 9 23.25 28.86 -26.98
C ASP A 9 23.87 27.81 -27.94
N LYS A 10 25.16 27.52 -27.80
CA LYS A 10 25.98 26.64 -28.65
C LYS A 10 25.38 25.25 -28.88
N ILE A 11 24.51 24.75 -27.99
CA ILE A 11 23.83 23.45 -28.11
C ILE A 11 22.67 23.49 -29.12
N SER A 12 21.89 24.58 -29.14
CA SER A 12 20.71 24.71 -30.01
C SER A 12 21.07 25.00 -31.48
N LYS A 13 22.20 25.68 -31.75
CA LYS A 13 22.67 25.95 -33.12
C LYS A 13 23.11 24.71 -33.90
N LYS A 14 23.62 23.68 -33.20
CA LYS A 14 24.03 22.41 -33.82
C LYS A 14 22.80 21.58 -34.21
N ARG A 15 21.85 21.41 -33.30
CA ARG A 15 20.60 20.63 -33.47
C ARG A 15 19.70 21.20 -34.57
N TRP A 16 19.67 22.53 -34.76
CA TRP A 16 18.90 23.20 -35.80
C TRP A 16 19.42 22.95 -37.23
N HIS A 17 20.74 22.85 -37.43
CA HIS A 17 21.31 22.56 -38.76
C HIS A 17 20.97 21.13 -39.20
N TYR A 18 20.99 20.15 -38.28
CA TYR A 18 20.65 18.76 -38.57
C TYR A 18 19.14 18.51 -38.82
N LEU A 19 18.26 19.25 -38.12
CA LEU A 19 16.81 19.16 -38.33
C LEU A 19 16.35 19.82 -39.63
N LYS A 20 16.98 20.93 -40.03
CA LYS A 20 16.60 21.68 -41.23
C LYS A 20 16.81 20.89 -42.54
N ASP A 21 17.83 20.03 -42.59
CA ASP A 21 18.08 19.16 -43.76
C ASP A 21 17.12 17.96 -43.80
N SER A 22 16.57 17.53 -42.66
CA SER A 22 15.54 16.48 -42.58
C SER A 22 14.11 16.93 -42.87
N MET A 23 13.86 18.25 -42.90
CA MET A 23 12.52 18.82 -43.16
C MET A 23 12.09 18.80 -44.64
N GLN A 24 12.94 18.27 -45.54
CA GLN A 24 12.59 18.01 -46.94
C GLN A 24 12.30 16.52 -47.22
N ILE A 25 12.19 15.67 -46.20
CA ILE A 25 12.04 14.24 -46.41
C ILE A 25 10.58 13.87 -46.70
N GLU A 26 10.37 13.08 -47.75
CA GLU A 26 9.07 12.49 -48.06
C GLU A 26 8.64 11.50 -46.95
N PRO A 27 7.42 11.64 -46.38
CA PRO A 27 6.92 10.70 -45.39
C PRO A 27 6.84 9.27 -45.94
N VAL A 28 7.28 8.29 -45.15
CA VAL A 28 7.11 6.87 -45.50
C VAL A 28 5.64 6.52 -45.40
N ARG A 29 5.07 5.91 -46.44
CA ARG A 29 3.66 5.50 -46.42
C ARG A 29 3.41 4.51 -45.28
N CYS A 30 2.45 4.83 -44.42
CA CYS A 30 1.95 3.97 -43.35
C CYS A 30 0.49 3.62 -43.64
N ASN A 31 0.11 2.35 -43.41
CA ASN A 31 -1.28 1.94 -43.48
C ASN A 31 -1.86 1.88 -42.06
N ASN A 32 -2.79 2.78 -41.75
CA ASN A 32 -3.52 2.79 -40.48
C ASN A 32 -5.00 3.06 -40.75
N THR A 33 -5.78 1.99 -40.78
CA THR A 33 -7.23 2.01 -41.02
C THR A 33 -8.03 2.60 -39.86
N SER A 34 -7.48 2.60 -38.65
CA SER A 34 -8.18 3.08 -37.45
C SER A 34 -8.21 4.61 -37.34
N GLU A 35 -7.33 5.31 -38.07
CA GLU A 35 -7.10 6.76 -37.96
C GLU A 35 -6.78 7.24 -36.52
N ILE A 36 -6.48 6.31 -35.61
CA ILE A 36 -6.09 6.56 -34.23
C ILE A 36 -4.66 6.08 -34.08
N ILE A 37 -3.84 6.86 -33.37
CA ILE A 37 -2.55 6.38 -32.88
C ILE A 37 -2.48 6.55 -31.36
N VAL A 38 -1.80 5.61 -30.71
CA VAL A 38 -1.46 5.71 -29.29
C VAL A 38 0.05 5.80 -29.18
N LEU A 39 0.53 6.82 -28.49
CA LEU A 39 1.93 7.21 -28.41
C LEU A 39 2.40 7.19 -26.95
N ASP A 40 3.62 6.71 -26.75
CA ASP A 40 4.35 6.81 -25.49
C ASP A 40 5.87 6.94 -25.76
N CYS A 41 6.58 7.69 -24.93
CA CYS A 41 8.02 7.98 -25.06
C CYS A 41 8.79 7.75 -23.75
N GLU A 42 9.99 7.16 -23.86
CA GLU A 42 10.99 7.17 -22.78
C GLU A 42 12.08 8.20 -23.06
N THR A 43 12.64 8.81 -22.02
CA THR A 43 13.55 9.97 -22.14
C THR A 43 14.67 9.91 -21.10
N THR A 44 15.75 10.67 -21.33
CA THR A 44 16.86 10.79 -20.36
C THR A 44 16.50 11.52 -19.07
N GLY A 45 15.28 12.06 -18.95
CA GLY A 45 14.81 12.86 -17.81
C GLY A 45 13.58 13.71 -18.16
N LEU A 46 13.12 14.52 -17.21
CA LEU A 46 11.84 15.25 -17.33
C LEU A 46 11.95 16.67 -17.91
N ASP A 47 13.16 17.20 -18.08
CA ASP A 47 13.42 18.55 -18.61
C ASP A 47 13.45 18.51 -20.15
N ILE A 48 12.27 18.28 -20.73
CA ILE A 48 12.03 18.10 -22.18
C ILE A 48 11.40 19.34 -22.83
N GLY A 49 11.78 19.65 -24.07
CA GLY A 49 11.22 20.73 -24.88
C GLY A 49 12.29 21.49 -25.68
N CYS A 50 11.93 22.61 -26.32
CA CYS A 50 12.85 23.39 -27.17
C CYS A 50 14.10 23.92 -26.43
N TYR A 51 14.02 24.08 -25.11
CA TYR A 51 15.11 24.53 -24.24
C TYR A 51 15.51 23.47 -23.20
N GLY A 52 14.88 22.29 -23.26
CA GLY A 52 15.12 21.20 -22.33
C GLY A 52 16.47 20.53 -22.59
N LYS A 53 17.11 20.06 -21.52
CA LYS A 53 18.39 19.32 -21.61
C LYS A 53 18.19 17.83 -21.91
N ASP A 54 17.01 17.28 -21.68
CA ASP A 54 16.73 15.85 -21.81
C ASP A 54 16.33 15.46 -23.25
N GLU A 55 16.60 14.21 -23.61
CA GLU A 55 16.49 13.69 -24.97
C GLU A 55 15.65 12.41 -25.00
N ILE A 56 15.00 12.15 -26.13
CA ILE A 56 14.21 10.92 -26.35
C ILE A 56 15.14 9.70 -26.45
N LEU A 57 14.74 8.60 -25.81
CA LEU A 57 15.45 7.31 -25.80
C LEU A 57 14.63 6.18 -26.41
N GLU A 58 13.31 6.26 -26.33
CA GLU A 58 12.41 5.29 -26.95
C GLU A 58 11.14 5.99 -27.42
N ILE A 59 10.59 5.53 -28.54
CA ILE A 59 9.26 5.91 -29.00
C ILE A 59 8.49 4.68 -29.44
N SER A 60 7.28 4.55 -28.93
CA SER A 60 6.33 3.50 -29.31
C SER A 60 5.04 4.10 -29.80
N ILE A 61 4.58 3.63 -30.95
CA ILE A 61 3.33 4.02 -31.58
C ILE A 61 2.58 2.78 -32.03
N ILE A 62 1.35 2.65 -31.58
CA ILE A 62 0.41 1.61 -32.03
C ILE A 62 -0.82 2.26 -32.65
N ASN A 63 -1.52 1.53 -33.53
CA ASN A 63 -2.80 1.99 -34.06
C ASN A 63 -3.96 1.72 -33.08
N GLY A 64 -5.16 2.22 -33.39
CA GLY A 64 -6.37 1.98 -32.58
C GLY A 64 -6.81 0.51 -32.47
N GLU A 65 -6.28 -0.39 -33.29
CA GLU A 65 -6.52 -1.84 -33.20
C GLU A 65 -5.53 -2.53 -32.25
N GLY A 66 -4.38 -1.91 -31.97
CA GLY A 66 -3.29 -2.43 -31.13
C GLY A 66 -2.09 -2.93 -31.93
N ASN A 67 -2.10 -2.77 -33.26
CA ASN A 67 -0.97 -3.13 -34.11
C ASN A 67 0.16 -2.12 -33.97
N VAL A 68 1.39 -2.60 -33.85
CA VAL A 68 2.58 -1.75 -33.72
C VAL A 68 2.89 -1.07 -35.04
N LEU A 69 2.93 0.26 -35.04
CA LEU A 69 3.32 1.10 -36.18
C LEU A 69 4.80 1.51 -36.08
N LEU A 70 5.28 1.76 -34.87
CA LEU A 70 6.68 2.06 -34.57
C LEU A 70 7.00 1.60 -33.14
N ASN A 71 8.15 0.99 -32.93
CA ASN A 71 8.71 0.73 -31.60
C ASN A 71 10.22 0.70 -31.75
N THR A 72 10.91 1.74 -31.32
CA THR A 72 12.36 1.86 -31.51
C THR A 72 13.02 2.60 -30.37
N LEU A 73 14.20 2.10 -29.99
CA LEU A 73 15.16 2.85 -29.21
C LEU A 73 15.84 3.90 -30.09
N LEU A 74 16.32 4.98 -29.47
CA LEU A 74 16.93 6.12 -30.14
C LEU A 74 18.21 6.54 -29.42
N LYS A 75 19.22 6.87 -30.21
CA LYS A 75 20.49 7.41 -29.72
C LYS A 75 20.35 8.90 -29.40
N PRO A 76 20.57 9.34 -28.15
CA PRO A 76 20.56 10.76 -27.82
C PRO A 76 21.79 11.46 -28.44
N TYR A 77 21.70 12.75 -28.73
CA TYR A 77 22.80 13.47 -29.38
C TYR A 77 23.89 13.89 -28.40
N ASN A 78 23.52 14.29 -27.18
CA ASN A 78 24.41 14.97 -26.25
C ASN A 78 24.53 14.24 -24.91
N LYS A 79 23.42 13.69 -24.41
CA LYS A 79 23.38 12.95 -23.14
C LYS A 79 24.16 11.64 -23.26
N LYS A 80 25.09 11.44 -22.33
CA LYS A 80 25.92 10.23 -22.25
C LYS A 80 25.53 9.31 -21.10
N ASP A 81 24.78 9.82 -20.12
CA ASP A 81 24.32 9.08 -18.95
C ASP A 81 23.03 9.70 -18.36
N TRP A 82 22.22 8.89 -17.70
CA TRP A 82 20.90 9.23 -17.12
C TRP A 82 20.48 8.23 -16.02
N PRO A 83 21.26 8.09 -14.94
CA PRO A 83 21.09 7.00 -13.96
C PRO A 83 19.70 6.98 -13.30
N GLU A 84 19.07 8.14 -13.07
CA GLU A 84 17.72 8.21 -12.50
C GLU A 84 16.66 7.65 -13.45
N ALA A 85 16.81 7.87 -14.76
CA ALA A 85 15.87 7.39 -15.76
C ALA A 85 16.09 5.90 -16.07
N VAL A 86 17.35 5.42 -16.04
CA VAL A 86 17.67 3.99 -16.10
C VAL A 86 16.89 3.20 -15.03
N TRP A 87 16.80 3.73 -13.80
CA TRP A 87 16.07 3.06 -12.71
C TRP A 87 14.56 2.90 -12.97
N ILE A 88 14.01 3.69 -13.89
CA ILE A 88 12.58 3.68 -14.25
C ILE A 88 12.35 2.74 -15.44
N HIS A 89 13.02 3.00 -16.56
CA HIS A 89 12.72 2.35 -17.85
C HIS A 89 13.76 1.31 -18.29
N ASN A 90 14.86 1.12 -17.54
CA ASN A 90 15.93 0.15 -17.80
C ASN A 90 16.61 0.29 -19.17
N ILE A 91 16.65 1.51 -19.75
CA ILE A 91 17.36 1.78 -21.02
C ILE A 91 18.72 2.35 -20.66
N THR A 92 19.79 1.60 -20.90
CA THR A 92 21.17 2.04 -20.60
C THR A 92 21.80 2.76 -21.80
N PRO A 93 22.88 3.54 -21.58
CA PRO A 93 23.65 4.13 -22.68
C PRO A 93 24.13 3.12 -23.73
N ASP A 94 24.52 1.92 -23.30
CA ASP A 94 24.98 0.85 -24.20
C ASP A 94 23.85 0.32 -25.10
N MET A 95 22.60 0.27 -24.61
CA MET A 95 21.45 -0.18 -25.40
C MET A 95 21.14 0.74 -26.58
N VAL A 96 21.49 2.03 -26.47
CA VAL A 96 21.17 3.05 -27.48
C VAL A 96 22.39 3.49 -28.30
N SER A 97 23.59 2.96 -28.02
CA SER A 97 24.83 3.45 -28.64
C SER A 97 24.88 3.24 -30.15
N GLU A 98 24.26 2.18 -30.65
CA GLU A 98 24.18 1.82 -32.09
C GLU A 98 22.77 2.00 -32.67
N MET A 99 21.85 2.62 -31.92
CA MET A 99 20.49 2.90 -32.38
C MET A 99 20.45 4.15 -33.27
N PRO A 100 19.41 4.29 -34.13
CA PRO A 100 19.27 5.49 -34.96
C PRO A 100 19.10 6.75 -34.12
N TYR A 101 19.58 7.87 -34.62
CA TYR A 101 19.27 9.17 -34.07
C TYR A 101 17.82 9.56 -34.37
N PRO A 102 17.21 10.43 -33.55
CA PRO A 102 15.83 10.88 -33.76
C PRO A 102 15.53 11.44 -35.16
N HIS A 103 16.49 12.08 -35.83
CA HIS A 103 16.28 12.64 -37.18
C HIS A 103 16.11 11.56 -38.26
N GLU A 104 16.69 10.37 -38.06
CA GLU A 104 16.67 9.29 -39.05
C GLU A 104 15.29 8.61 -39.12
N ILE A 105 14.51 8.69 -38.04
CA ILE A 105 13.16 8.12 -37.97
C ILE A 105 12.04 9.11 -38.35
N LEU A 106 12.36 10.40 -38.55
CA LEU A 106 11.37 11.44 -38.89
C LEU A 106 10.49 11.08 -40.11
N PRO A 107 11.00 10.48 -41.19
CA PRO A 107 10.16 10.12 -42.35
C PRO A 107 9.08 9.09 -42.01
N ILE A 108 9.43 8.11 -41.16
CA ILE A 108 8.52 7.09 -40.67
C ILE A 108 7.50 7.72 -39.72
N LEU A 109 7.98 8.55 -38.79
CA LEU A 109 7.14 9.20 -37.79
C LEU A 109 6.12 10.15 -38.42
N LEU A 110 6.52 10.98 -39.39
CA LEU A 110 5.62 11.82 -40.17
C LEU A 110 4.63 10.98 -40.98
N GLY A 111 5.08 9.87 -41.56
CA GLY A 111 4.26 8.91 -42.26
C GLY A 111 3.11 8.37 -41.41
N ILE A 112 3.43 7.98 -40.18
CA ILE A 112 2.45 7.49 -39.19
C ILE A 112 1.52 8.62 -38.74
N LEU A 113 2.06 9.77 -38.37
CA LEU A 113 1.28 10.92 -37.87
C LEU A 113 0.26 11.42 -38.91
N ASN A 114 0.61 11.41 -40.19
CA ASN A 114 -0.29 11.80 -41.28
C ASN A 114 -1.51 10.88 -41.44
N THR A 115 -1.47 9.65 -40.88
CA THR A 115 -2.63 8.75 -40.87
C THR A 115 -3.58 9.01 -39.70
N ALA A 116 -3.14 9.74 -38.68
CA ALA A 116 -3.92 9.94 -37.48
C ALA A 116 -4.91 11.11 -37.65
N LYS A 117 -6.12 10.95 -37.12
CA LYS A 117 -7.04 12.04 -36.78
C LYS A 117 -6.98 12.36 -35.29
N VAL A 118 -6.65 11.36 -34.47
CA VAL A 118 -6.58 11.45 -33.00
C VAL A 118 -5.28 10.83 -32.51
N ILE A 119 -4.57 11.55 -31.65
CA ILE A 119 -3.51 10.99 -30.81
C ILE A 119 -4.08 10.70 -29.43
N VAL A 120 -3.88 9.47 -28.96
CA VAL A 120 -4.23 9.02 -27.62
C VAL A 120 -2.94 8.83 -26.83
N GLY A 121 -2.94 9.22 -25.56
CA GLY A 121 -1.84 8.92 -24.65
C GLY A 121 -2.25 9.05 -23.20
N TYR A 122 -1.37 8.66 -22.28
CA TYR A 122 -1.59 8.80 -20.85
C TYR A 122 -0.75 9.94 -20.30
N ASN A 123 -1.37 11.05 -19.88
CA ASN A 123 -0.64 12.30 -19.63
C ASN A 123 0.14 12.80 -20.88
N ILE A 124 -0.46 12.58 -22.05
CA ILE A 124 0.06 12.81 -23.42
C ILE A 124 0.70 14.19 -23.66
N SER A 125 0.41 15.18 -22.82
CA SER A 125 1.09 16.47 -22.85
C SER A 125 2.61 16.38 -22.72
N PHE A 126 3.13 15.35 -22.05
CA PHE A 126 4.56 15.11 -21.94
C PHE A 126 5.14 14.64 -23.28
N ASP A 127 4.56 13.60 -23.88
CA ASP A 127 5.00 13.03 -25.16
C ASP A 127 4.92 14.03 -26.31
N LEU A 128 3.91 14.90 -26.31
CA LEU A 128 3.82 15.97 -27.31
C LEU A 128 4.99 16.96 -27.20
N ARG A 129 5.50 17.25 -25.99
CA ARG A 129 6.72 18.06 -25.83
C ARG A 129 7.96 17.31 -26.30
N VAL A 130 7.99 15.99 -26.17
CA VAL A 130 9.05 15.15 -26.74
C VAL A 130 9.07 15.29 -28.27
N LEU A 131 7.91 15.16 -28.93
CA LEU A 131 7.77 15.36 -30.38
C LEU A 131 8.20 16.77 -30.81
N GLU A 132 7.79 17.81 -30.08
CA GLU A 132 8.20 19.19 -30.36
C GLU A 132 9.73 19.37 -30.26
N SER A 133 10.38 18.66 -29.33
CA SER A 133 11.84 18.71 -29.16
C SER A 133 12.62 18.13 -30.36
N ILE A 134 11.95 17.35 -31.22
CA ILE A 134 12.49 16.80 -32.47
C ILE A 134 11.86 17.43 -33.70
N GLY A 135 11.17 18.56 -33.55
CA GLY A 135 10.65 19.37 -34.66
C GLY A 135 9.27 18.99 -35.16
N ILE A 136 8.54 18.12 -34.44
CA ILE A 136 7.20 17.68 -34.81
C ILE A 136 6.16 18.39 -33.94
N LYS A 137 5.25 19.12 -34.57
CA LYS A 137 4.13 19.77 -33.89
C LYS A 137 2.81 19.15 -34.33
N TRP A 138 2.07 18.59 -33.38
CA TRP A 138 0.73 18.07 -33.60
C TRP A 138 -0.32 19.15 -33.33
N THR A 139 -1.29 19.31 -34.25
CA THR A 139 -2.39 20.27 -34.12
C THR A 139 -3.78 19.62 -34.19
N GLY A 140 -3.84 18.30 -34.33
CA GLY A 140 -5.09 17.54 -34.41
C GLY A 140 -5.70 17.24 -33.04
N LYS A 141 -6.71 16.36 -33.01
CA LYS A 141 -7.37 15.97 -31.76
C LYS A 141 -6.41 15.18 -30.88
N VAL A 142 -6.50 15.40 -29.56
CA VAL A 142 -5.74 14.69 -28.54
C VAL A 142 -6.70 14.21 -27.46
N ASP A 143 -6.69 12.92 -27.17
CA ASP A 143 -7.44 12.31 -26.08
C ASP A 143 -6.47 11.84 -24.99
N ASP A 144 -6.49 12.55 -23.86
CA ASP A 144 -5.67 12.23 -22.69
C ASP A 144 -6.43 11.28 -21.76
N VAL A 145 -6.06 10.00 -21.79
CA VAL A 145 -6.74 8.92 -21.06
C VAL A 145 -6.73 9.17 -19.55
N MET A 146 -5.66 9.79 -19.02
CA MET A 146 -5.58 10.14 -17.61
C MET A 146 -6.72 11.07 -17.21
N LYS A 147 -7.01 12.10 -18.03
CA LYS A 147 -8.08 13.07 -17.77
C LYS A 147 -9.46 12.47 -17.99
N MET A 148 -9.62 11.62 -19.01
CA MET A 148 -10.88 10.90 -19.28
C MET A 148 -11.26 9.97 -18.12
N PHE A 149 -10.26 9.37 -17.46
CA PHE A 149 -10.47 8.42 -16.38
C PHE A 149 -10.85 9.07 -15.03
N VAL A 150 -10.39 10.29 -14.73
CA VAL A 150 -10.67 10.99 -13.46
C VAL A 150 -12.17 11.00 -13.08
N PRO A 151 -13.12 11.43 -13.92
CA PRO A 151 -14.53 11.45 -13.54
C PRO A 151 -15.11 10.06 -13.27
N ILE A 152 -14.65 9.03 -13.99
CA ILE A 152 -15.07 7.64 -13.82
C ILE A 152 -14.57 7.12 -12.47
N TYR A 153 -13.27 7.25 -12.23
CA TYR A 153 -12.66 6.80 -10.98
C TYR A 153 -13.21 7.52 -9.75
N LYS A 154 -13.55 8.80 -9.90
CA LYS A 154 -14.20 9.60 -8.85
C LYS A 154 -15.59 9.06 -8.52
N LYS A 155 -16.40 8.68 -9.51
CA LYS A 155 -17.74 8.11 -9.27
C LYS A 155 -17.66 6.89 -8.34
N ASP A 156 -16.63 6.07 -8.51
CA ASP A 156 -16.50 4.81 -7.78
C ASP A 156 -15.71 4.91 -6.47
N THR A 157 -14.80 5.89 -6.35
CA THR A 157 -13.87 5.97 -5.21
C THR A 157 -13.90 7.29 -4.44
N GLY A 158 -14.57 8.31 -4.97
CA GLY A 158 -14.53 9.69 -4.44
C GLY A 158 -13.20 10.41 -4.67
N ASN A 159 -12.22 9.80 -5.37
CA ASN A 159 -10.91 10.39 -5.61
C ASN A 159 -10.88 11.22 -6.91
N TRP A 160 -10.57 12.51 -6.77
CA TRP A 160 -10.48 13.47 -7.88
C TRP A 160 -9.07 13.65 -8.45
N ARG A 161 -8.05 13.00 -7.89
CA ARG A 161 -6.68 13.15 -8.38
C ARG A 161 -6.51 12.42 -9.71
N ASN A 162 -5.61 12.95 -10.55
CA ASN A 162 -5.05 12.20 -11.67
C ASN A 162 -4.47 10.87 -11.14
N GLN A 163 -4.88 9.77 -11.74
CA GLN A 163 -4.39 8.45 -11.36
C GLN A 163 -3.17 8.08 -12.22
N LYS A 164 -2.40 7.08 -11.77
CA LYS A 164 -1.31 6.51 -12.58
C LYS A 164 -1.89 5.58 -13.65
N LEU A 165 -1.18 5.38 -14.76
CA LEU A 165 -1.56 4.42 -15.80
C LEU A 165 -1.79 3.03 -15.20
N SER A 166 -0.90 2.55 -14.35
CA SER A 166 -1.06 1.27 -13.64
C SER A 166 -2.36 1.19 -12.81
N THR A 167 -2.85 2.31 -12.27
CA THR A 167 -4.13 2.35 -11.55
C THR A 167 -5.32 2.26 -12.51
N CYS A 168 -5.25 2.94 -13.65
CA CYS A 168 -6.28 2.88 -14.70
C CYS A 168 -6.31 1.49 -15.37
N ALA A 169 -5.15 0.94 -15.70
CA ALA A 169 -4.98 -0.40 -16.22
C ALA A 169 -5.56 -1.45 -15.26
N ALA A 170 -5.20 -1.38 -13.98
CA ALA A 170 -5.76 -2.25 -12.96
C ALA A 170 -7.28 -2.10 -12.79
N TYR A 171 -7.82 -0.88 -12.93
CA TYR A 171 -9.27 -0.66 -12.87
C TYR A 171 -10.01 -1.37 -14.02
N TYR A 172 -9.37 -1.47 -15.19
CA TYR A 172 -9.89 -2.16 -16.39
C TYR A 172 -9.31 -3.55 -16.62
N ASN A 173 -8.72 -4.18 -15.59
CA ASN A 173 -8.16 -5.54 -15.64
C ASN A 173 -7.16 -5.77 -16.79
N TYR A 174 -6.39 -4.75 -17.13
CA TYR A 174 -5.25 -4.94 -18.01
C TYR A 174 -4.06 -5.43 -17.19
N ASN A 175 -3.52 -6.59 -17.55
CA ASN A 175 -2.34 -7.16 -16.90
C ASN A 175 -1.10 -6.32 -17.26
N TYR A 176 -0.89 -5.26 -16.50
CA TYR A 176 0.23 -4.36 -16.65
C TYR A 176 1.50 -5.05 -16.11
N GLU A 177 2.36 -5.52 -17.01
CA GLU A 177 3.66 -6.07 -16.65
C GLU A 177 4.61 -4.97 -16.17
N SER A 178 4.41 -4.53 -14.92
CA SER A 178 5.11 -3.40 -14.28
C SER A 178 6.63 -3.56 -14.07
N ALA A 179 7.22 -4.67 -14.52
CA ALA A 179 8.61 -4.97 -14.22
C ALA A 179 9.60 -4.12 -15.05
N ASN A 180 9.18 -3.55 -16.17
CA ASN A 180 10.01 -2.70 -17.03
C ASN A 180 9.12 -1.63 -17.68
N HIS A 181 9.17 -0.37 -17.21
CA HIS A 181 8.49 0.75 -17.89
C HIS A 181 9.07 0.88 -19.31
N ARG A 182 8.38 0.32 -20.29
CA ARG A 182 8.76 0.35 -21.70
C ARG A 182 7.62 0.97 -22.46
N SER A 183 7.94 1.90 -23.34
CA SER A 183 6.93 2.73 -24.00
C SER A 183 5.89 1.90 -24.77
N LEU A 184 6.26 0.73 -25.30
CA LEU A 184 5.30 -0.13 -26.01
C LEU A 184 4.22 -0.70 -25.09
N GLU A 185 4.59 -1.11 -23.88
CA GLU A 185 3.63 -1.66 -22.93
C GLU A 185 2.71 -0.57 -22.39
N ASP A 186 3.24 0.63 -22.19
CA ASP A 186 2.48 1.80 -21.76
C ASP A 186 1.50 2.25 -22.86
N ALA A 187 1.90 2.24 -24.13
CA ALA A 187 1.02 2.50 -25.26
C ALA A 187 -0.13 1.47 -25.36
N LYS A 188 0.16 0.16 -25.21
CA LYS A 188 -0.86 -0.90 -25.22
C LYS A 188 -1.85 -0.77 -24.07
N SER A 189 -1.34 -0.53 -22.87
CA SER A 189 -2.13 -0.31 -21.66
C SER A 189 -3.05 0.88 -21.79
N THR A 190 -2.53 1.97 -22.37
CA THR A 190 -3.27 3.19 -22.64
C THR A 190 -4.40 2.95 -23.65
N LEU A 191 -4.13 2.21 -24.73
CA LEU A 191 -5.16 1.86 -25.72
C LEU A 191 -6.28 1.02 -25.09
N HIS A 192 -5.94 0.04 -24.26
CA HIS A 192 -6.94 -0.77 -23.56
C HIS A 192 -7.85 0.10 -22.69
N CYS A 193 -7.27 0.96 -21.85
CA CYS A 193 -8.02 1.87 -21.01
C CYS A 193 -8.92 2.81 -21.83
N TYR A 194 -8.40 3.37 -22.91
CA TYR A 194 -9.16 4.23 -23.83
C TYR A 194 -10.36 3.51 -24.44
N LYS A 195 -10.19 2.25 -24.89
CA LYS A 195 -11.29 1.42 -25.40
C LYS A 195 -12.35 1.15 -24.33
N CYS A 196 -11.94 0.78 -23.12
CA CYS A 196 -12.86 0.52 -22.02
C CYS A 196 -13.68 1.76 -21.64
N ILE A 197 -13.04 2.93 -21.56
CA ILE A 197 -13.72 4.21 -21.26
C ILE A 197 -14.78 4.52 -22.33
N ASN A 198 -14.40 4.46 -23.61
CA ASN A 198 -15.32 4.81 -24.71
C ASN A 198 -16.46 3.81 -24.90
N ASN A 199 -16.22 2.53 -24.57
CA ASN A 199 -17.25 1.50 -24.61
C ASN A 199 -18.12 1.47 -23.34
N ASN A 200 -17.98 2.44 -22.44
CA ASN A 200 -18.66 2.50 -21.14
C ASN A 200 -18.54 1.21 -20.33
N VAL A 201 -17.39 0.54 -20.42
CA VAL A 201 -17.11 -0.66 -19.62
C VAL A 201 -17.09 -0.23 -18.16
N VAL A 202 -18.01 -0.77 -17.38
CA VAL A 202 -18.09 -0.53 -15.95
C VAL A 202 -16.94 -1.30 -15.28
N GLY A 203 -16.15 -0.64 -14.43
CA GLY A 203 -15.07 -1.30 -13.70
C GLY A 203 -15.60 -2.47 -12.87
N HIS A 204 -14.88 -3.59 -12.86
CA HIS A 204 -15.34 -4.86 -12.28
C HIS A 204 -15.76 -4.74 -10.80
N LYS A 205 -15.20 -3.79 -10.03
CA LYS A 205 -15.67 -3.51 -8.66
C LYS A 205 -17.18 -3.27 -8.56
N THR A 206 -17.81 -2.70 -9.59
CA THR A 206 -19.25 -2.42 -9.61
C THR A 206 -20.08 -3.68 -9.89
N LEU A 207 -19.69 -4.48 -10.89
CA LEU A 207 -20.34 -5.77 -11.19
C LEU A 207 -20.25 -6.76 -10.00
N PHE A 208 -19.12 -6.73 -9.29
CA PHE A 208 -18.89 -7.52 -8.07
C PHE A 208 -19.61 -6.93 -6.84
N SER A 209 -19.72 -5.60 -6.71
CA SER A 209 -20.54 -4.94 -5.68
C SER A 209 -22.00 -5.39 -5.79
N ASP A 210 -22.55 -5.36 -7.01
CA ASP A 210 -23.94 -5.73 -7.27
C ASP A 210 -24.22 -7.21 -6.98
N LEU A 211 -23.26 -8.11 -7.27
CA LEU A 211 -23.35 -9.53 -6.93
C LEU A 211 -23.22 -9.79 -5.42
N ILE A 212 -22.29 -9.10 -4.75
CA ILE A 212 -22.10 -9.23 -3.29
C ILE A 212 -23.33 -8.71 -2.56
N ASP A 213 -23.89 -7.57 -2.95
CA ASP A 213 -25.10 -7.03 -2.34
C ASP A 213 -26.33 -7.92 -2.61
N LYS A 214 -26.42 -8.51 -3.81
CA LYS A 214 -27.51 -9.42 -4.18
C LYS A 214 -27.52 -10.72 -3.36
N TYR A 215 -26.36 -11.29 -3.07
CA TYR A 215 -26.25 -12.61 -2.41
C TYR A 215 -25.66 -12.56 -0.99
N LYS A 216 -25.63 -11.36 -0.39
CA LYS A 216 -24.96 -11.09 0.89
C LYS A 216 -25.48 -11.96 2.03
N GLN A 217 -26.80 -12.15 2.08
CA GLN A 217 -27.48 -12.83 3.17
C GLN A 217 -27.22 -14.34 3.13
N GLU A 218 -27.28 -14.97 1.94
CA GLU A 218 -27.01 -16.39 1.77
C GLU A 218 -25.53 -16.74 2.03
N LEU A 219 -24.62 -15.82 1.69
CA LEU A 219 -23.20 -15.93 2.03
C LEU A 219 -23.00 -15.95 3.55
N ILE A 220 -23.63 -15.03 4.29
CA ILE A 220 -23.52 -14.92 5.76
C ILE A 220 -24.06 -16.19 6.44
N GLU A 221 -25.27 -16.62 6.09
CA GLU A 221 -25.93 -17.78 6.72
C GLU A 221 -25.16 -19.09 6.49
N TYR A 222 -24.54 -19.26 5.33
CA TYR A 222 -23.73 -20.44 5.04
C TYR A 222 -22.44 -20.51 5.88
N PHE A 223 -21.78 -19.36 6.13
CA PHE A 223 -20.56 -19.31 6.94
C PHE A 223 -20.85 -19.47 8.43
N GLU A 224 -21.98 -18.96 8.92
CA GLU A 224 -22.42 -19.15 10.30
C GLU A 224 -22.86 -20.59 10.58
N GLY A 225 -23.47 -21.28 9.60
CA GLY A 225 -23.96 -22.66 9.74
C GLY A 225 -22.90 -23.77 9.68
N ASN A 226 -21.73 -23.53 9.07
CA ASN A 226 -20.80 -24.62 8.74
C ASN A 226 -19.53 -24.74 9.58
N ASN A 227 -19.26 -23.82 10.52
CA ASN A 227 -18.20 -23.90 11.54
C ASN A 227 -16.85 -24.51 11.09
N LYS A 228 -16.46 -24.30 9.81
CA LYS A 228 -15.22 -24.77 9.21
C LYS A 228 -14.45 -23.55 8.73
N GLY A 229 -13.29 -23.35 9.34
CA GLY A 229 -12.30 -22.40 8.86
C GLY A 229 -11.98 -22.66 7.39
N TYR A 230 -11.86 -21.59 6.61
CA TYR A 230 -11.55 -21.65 5.18
C TYR A 230 -10.17 -22.29 4.94
N GLU A 231 -10.13 -23.46 4.27
CA GLU A 231 -8.92 -24.14 3.81
C GLU A 231 -8.38 -23.53 2.50
N GLY A 232 -7.99 -22.25 2.53
CA GLY A 232 -6.92 -21.67 1.72
C GLY A 232 -6.81 -21.82 0.18
N ASN A 233 -7.66 -22.54 -0.57
CA ASN A 233 -7.43 -22.82 -2.00
C ASN A 233 -8.58 -22.40 -2.96
N LEU A 234 -8.18 -22.04 -4.19
CA LEU A 234 -9.01 -21.47 -5.28
C LEU A 234 -10.20 -22.36 -5.67
N GLU A 235 -10.03 -23.68 -5.64
CA GLU A 235 -11.07 -24.63 -6.03
C GLU A 235 -12.21 -24.67 -5.01
N SER A 236 -11.90 -24.59 -3.72
CA SER A 236 -12.89 -24.56 -2.63
C SER A 236 -13.66 -23.25 -2.62
N ALA A 237 -12.96 -22.15 -2.88
CA ALA A 237 -13.46 -20.81 -3.08
C ALA A 237 -14.46 -20.68 -4.24
N LEU A 238 -14.12 -21.26 -5.41
CA LEU A 238 -14.98 -21.27 -6.59
C LEU A 238 -16.18 -22.20 -6.40
N LYS A 239 -15.98 -23.42 -5.86
CA LYS A 239 -17.09 -24.33 -5.51
C LYS A 239 -18.10 -23.70 -4.55
N LEU A 240 -17.64 -22.82 -3.67
CA LEU A 240 -18.48 -22.10 -2.71
C LEU A 240 -19.30 -20.97 -3.36
N ALA A 241 -18.67 -20.12 -4.18
CA ALA A 241 -19.39 -19.11 -4.96
C ALA A 241 -20.38 -19.73 -5.97
N CYS A 242 -20.04 -20.90 -6.51
CA CYS A 242 -20.84 -21.65 -7.48
C CYS A 242 -22.00 -22.45 -6.85
N LYS A 243 -22.01 -22.66 -5.53
CA LYS A 243 -23.15 -23.30 -4.83
C LYS A 243 -24.31 -22.33 -4.56
N ILE A 244 -24.03 -21.02 -4.63
CA ILE A 244 -25.00 -19.95 -4.34
C ILE A 244 -25.67 -19.45 -5.63
N ILE A 245 -25.13 -19.79 -6.81
CA ILE A 245 -25.63 -19.40 -8.13
C ILE A 245 -26.12 -20.66 -8.86
N ASP A 246 -27.28 -20.59 -9.52
CA ASP A 246 -27.92 -21.70 -10.23
C ASP A 246 -26.94 -22.45 -11.18
N GLU A 247 -27.08 -23.78 -11.29
CA GLU A 247 -26.09 -24.69 -11.90
C GLU A 247 -25.77 -24.38 -13.37
N LYS A 248 -26.72 -23.73 -14.08
CA LYS A 248 -26.61 -23.41 -15.50
C LYS A 248 -25.70 -22.20 -15.78
N ASP A 249 -25.79 -21.17 -14.95
CA ASP A 249 -24.96 -19.95 -15.05
C ASP A 249 -23.54 -20.21 -14.52
N THR A 250 -23.43 -21.14 -13.56
CA THR A 250 -22.18 -21.60 -12.95
C THR A 250 -21.18 -22.19 -13.96
N LYS A 251 -21.62 -23.09 -14.85
CA LYS A 251 -20.74 -23.68 -15.89
C LYS A 251 -20.31 -22.66 -16.94
N GLN A 252 -21.18 -21.70 -17.23
CA GLN A 252 -20.90 -20.65 -18.19
C GLN A 252 -19.90 -19.62 -17.62
N MET A 253 -20.04 -19.26 -16.34
CA MET A 253 -19.12 -18.38 -15.60
C MET A 253 -17.73 -18.99 -15.42
N ILE A 254 -17.62 -20.22 -14.91
CA ILE A 254 -16.31 -20.90 -14.77
C ILE A 254 -15.62 -21.03 -16.14
N GLY A 255 -16.39 -21.35 -17.19
CA GLY A 255 -15.89 -21.42 -18.56
C GLY A 255 -15.44 -20.07 -19.13
N LEU A 256 -16.07 -18.96 -18.74
CA LEU A 256 -15.68 -17.61 -19.12
C LEU A 256 -14.44 -17.10 -18.36
N PHE A 257 -14.30 -17.48 -17.08
CA PHE A 257 -13.18 -17.08 -16.22
C PHE A 257 -11.87 -17.78 -16.61
N HIS A 258 -11.87 -19.10 -16.80
CA HIS A 258 -10.66 -19.83 -17.23
C HIS A 258 -10.22 -19.50 -18.67
N LYS A 259 -11.13 -19.02 -19.51
CA LYS A 259 -10.84 -18.70 -20.91
C LYS A 259 -10.16 -17.34 -21.09
N ASN A 260 -10.26 -16.45 -20.09
CA ASN A 260 -9.84 -15.05 -20.21
C ASN A 260 -8.94 -14.57 -19.06
N MET A 261 -8.69 -15.38 -18.02
CA MET A 261 -7.89 -15.01 -16.86
C MET A 261 -7.02 -16.19 -16.41
N SER A 262 -5.79 -15.90 -16.01
CA SER A 262 -4.87 -16.83 -15.36
C SER A 262 -5.30 -17.13 -13.92
N ASP A 263 -4.88 -18.28 -13.39
CA ASP A 263 -5.15 -18.67 -11.99
C ASP A 263 -4.66 -17.63 -10.97
N LYS A 264 -3.61 -16.88 -11.32
CA LYS A 264 -3.04 -15.80 -10.49
C LYS A 264 -3.96 -14.56 -10.46
N GLU A 265 -4.59 -14.22 -11.57
CA GLU A 265 -5.56 -13.13 -11.67
C GLU A 265 -6.85 -13.47 -10.91
N LEU A 266 -7.31 -14.71 -11.02
CA LEU A 266 -8.43 -15.23 -10.25
C LEU A 266 -8.14 -15.20 -8.74
N LEU A 267 -6.94 -15.58 -8.31
CA LEU A 267 -6.54 -15.53 -6.90
C LEU A 267 -6.48 -14.10 -6.36
N ASN A 268 -6.05 -13.12 -7.17
CA ASN A 268 -6.02 -11.71 -6.78
C ASN A 268 -7.42 -11.10 -6.67
N ILE A 269 -8.32 -11.41 -7.61
CA ILE A 269 -9.74 -11.04 -7.54
C ILE A 269 -10.36 -11.69 -6.30
N TRP A 270 -10.04 -12.94 -6.02
CA TRP A 270 -10.53 -13.63 -4.83
C TRP A 270 -9.98 -13.01 -3.53
N ARG A 271 -8.72 -12.57 -3.50
CA ARG A 271 -8.18 -11.79 -2.37
C ARG A 271 -8.93 -10.47 -2.21
N ILE A 272 -9.22 -9.76 -3.30
CA ILE A 272 -10.00 -8.52 -3.26
C ILE A 272 -11.40 -8.80 -2.70
N ILE A 273 -12.09 -9.82 -3.20
CA ILE A 273 -13.40 -10.30 -2.71
C ILE A 273 -13.31 -10.67 -1.23
N PHE A 274 -12.32 -11.45 -0.83
CA PHE A 274 -12.07 -11.87 0.54
C PHE A 274 -11.75 -10.71 1.48
N TYR A 275 -11.02 -9.69 1.04
CA TYR A 275 -10.71 -8.47 1.80
C TYR A 275 -11.80 -7.38 1.69
N SER A 276 -12.74 -7.48 0.76
CA SER A 276 -13.96 -6.67 0.74
C SER A 276 -15.08 -7.30 1.56
N ILE A 277 -15.05 -8.63 1.74
CA ILE A 277 -15.95 -9.41 2.62
C ILE A 277 -15.41 -9.44 4.06
N ARG A 278 -14.10 -9.58 4.27
CA ARG A 278 -13.47 -9.35 5.57
C ARG A 278 -13.17 -7.86 5.71
N GLY A 279 -13.84 -7.19 6.64
CA GLY A 279 -13.42 -5.85 7.06
C GLY A 279 -11.94 -5.79 7.48
N LEU A 280 -11.47 -4.58 7.72
CA LEU A 280 -10.07 -4.29 8.03
C LEU A 280 -9.78 -4.45 9.52
N SER A 281 -8.50 -4.62 9.86
CA SER A 281 -8.04 -4.34 11.22
C SER A 281 -8.14 -2.84 11.51
N VAL A 282 -8.26 -2.44 12.79
CA VAL A 282 -8.23 -1.02 13.17
C VAL A 282 -6.95 -0.36 12.66
N THR A 283 -5.79 -1.01 12.81
CA THR A 283 -4.50 -0.46 12.39
C THR A 283 -4.41 -0.25 10.87
N ASP A 284 -4.98 -1.16 10.07
CA ASP A 284 -5.04 -0.97 8.62
C ASP A 284 -6.09 0.05 8.20
N ARG A 285 -7.21 0.14 8.93
CA ARG A 285 -8.23 1.16 8.68
C ARG A 285 -7.67 2.56 8.90
N VAL A 286 -6.96 2.78 10.01
CA VAL A 286 -6.30 4.06 10.34
C VAL A 286 -5.39 4.55 9.21
N LYS A 287 -4.60 3.65 8.60
CA LYS A 287 -3.70 3.98 7.48
C LYS A 287 -4.43 4.39 6.21
N LYS A 288 -5.65 3.87 5.98
CA LYS A 288 -6.44 4.10 4.76
C LYS A 288 -7.39 5.30 4.87
N VAL A 289 -7.74 5.69 6.10
CA VAL A 289 -8.68 6.79 6.34
C VAL A 289 -8.00 8.13 6.09
N LYS A 290 -8.59 8.94 5.21
CA LYS A 290 -8.16 10.32 5.01
C LYS A 290 -8.59 11.16 6.21
N GLN A 291 -7.60 11.61 6.99
CA GLN A 291 -7.82 12.49 8.14
C GLN A 291 -7.82 13.98 7.74
N PRO A 292 -8.52 14.85 8.49
CA PRO A 292 -8.39 16.30 8.33
C PRO A 292 -6.95 16.77 8.61
N THR A 293 -6.62 18.01 8.19
CA THR A 293 -5.33 18.61 8.49
C THR A 293 -5.11 18.65 10.00
N GLY A 294 -4.02 18.02 10.46
CA GLY A 294 -3.73 17.86 11.88
C GLY A 294 -4.33 16.61 12.55
N GLY A 295 -5.18 15.84 11.88
CA GLY A 295 -5.86 14.68 12.47
C GLY A 295 -7.18 15.04 13.16
N TYR A 296 -7.99 14.04 13.48
CA TYR A 296 -9.23 14.25 14.25
C TYR A 296 -8.96 14.78 15.65
N VAL A 297 -7.83 14.36 16.24
CA VAL A 297 -7.17 15.01 17.36
C VAL A 297 -5.75 15.32 16.93
N ASN A 298 -5.33 16.57 17.07
CA ASN A 298 -3.95 16.94 16.80
C ASN A 298 -3.06 16.44 17.94
N PRO A 299 -2.01 15.64 17.66
CA PRO A 299 -1.11 15.15 18.72
C PRO A 299 -0.48 16.26 19.54
N LYS A 300 -0.26 17.45 18.97
CA LYS A 300 0.26 18.62 19.69
C LYS A 300 -0.70 19.17 20.75
N ASN A 301 -1.97 18.80 20.70
CA ASN A 301 -3.00 19.21 21.64
C ASN A 301 -3.23 18.14 22.74
N MET A 302 -2.40 17.09 22.80
CA MET A 302 -2.38 16.16 23.92
C MET A 302 -1.55 16.74 25.06
N VAL A 303 -1.95 16.46 26.30
CA VAL A 303 -1.17 16.80 27.49
C VAL A 303 -0.05 15.78 27.62
N ILE A 304 1.21 16.23 27.61
CA ILE A 304 2.38 15.38 27.78
C ILE A 304 2.82 15.42 29.24
N GLU A 305 3.00 14.25 29.85
CA GLU A 305 3.56 14.09 31.19
C GLU A 305 4.73 13.11 31.14
N ILE A 306 5.72 13.31 32.02
CA ILE A 306 6.82 12.36 32.20
C ILE A 306 6.33 11.18 33.06
N ILE A 307 6.74 9.96 32.69
CA ILE A 307 6.37 8.75 33.45
C ILE A 307 7.15 8.72 34.76
N ASP A 308 8.48 8.76 34.68
CA ASP A 308 9.40 8.76 35.82
C ASP A 308 10.33 9.98 35.76
N GLU A 309 10.10 10.98 36.62
CA GLU A 309 10.93 12.19 36.68
C GLU A 309 12.34 11.94 37.21
N SER A 310 12.56 10.81 37.89
CA SER A 310 13.88 10.43 38.39
C SER A 310 14.77 9.77 37.32
N ASP A 311 14.18 9.40 36.18
CA ASP A 311 14.85 8.72 35.07
C ASP A 311 15.15 9.69 33.92
N ASP A 312 16.37 10.21 33.89
CA ASP A 312 16.88 11.11 32.84
C ASP A 312 17.48 10.37 31.63
N ARG A 313 17.45 9.03 31.61
CA ARG A 313 18.12 8.23 30.58
C ARG A 313 17.45 8.41 29.23
N PHE A 314 18.26 8.64 28.21
CA PHE A 314 17.80 8.60 26.82
C PHE A 314 17.99 7.19 26.23
N CYS A 315 16.89 6.50 25.93
CA CYS A 315 16.92 5.17 25.31
C CYS A 315 17.20 5.28 23.80
N ASP A 316 18.45 5.56 23.44
CA ASP A 316 18.89 5.71 22.05
C ASP A 316 18.79 4.38 21.29
N ILE A 317 18.33 4.44 20.04
CA ILE A 317 18.19 3.30 19.15
C ILE A 317 19.45 3.03 18.31
N SER A 318 20.38 3.99 18.22
CA SER A 318 21.58 3.92 17.34
C SER A 318 22.37 2.62 17.46
N ASP A 319 22.53 2.14 18.70
CA ASP A 319 23.37 1.00 19.05
C ASP A 319 22.58 -0.28 19.34
N GLU A 320 21.27 -0.27 19.08
CA GLU A 320 20.42 -1.46 19.24
C GLU A 320 20.62 -2.45 18.10
N ASN A 321 20.77 -3.74 18.43
CA ASN A 321 20.93 -4.81 17.46
C ASN A 321 19.64 -5.62 17.21
N ILE A 322 18.52 -5.20 17.78
CA ILE A 322 17.20 -5.80 17.59
C ILE A 322 16.27 -4.77 16.95
N SER A 323 15.42 -5.22 16.03
CA SER A 323 14.50 -4.31 15.34
C SER A 323 13.52 -3.64 16.31
N PRO A 324 13.18 -2.35 16.11
CA PRO A 324 12.25 -1.64 17.00
C PRO A 324 10.88 -2.31 17.12
N SER A 325 10.38 -2.94 16.07
CA SER A 325 9.12 -3.69 16.10
C SER A 325 9.18 -4.88 17.07
N LEU A 326 10.30 -5.63 17.07
CA LEU A 326 10.47 -6.78 17.97
C LEU A 326 10.67 -6.31 19.41
N ILE A 327 11.43 -5.23 19.63
CA ILE A 327 11.58 -4.61 20.95
C ILE A 327 10.23 -4.18 21.51
N GLY A 328 9.35 -3.59 20.67
CA GLY A 328 7.99 -3.24 21.09
C GLY A 328 7.20 -4.43 21.62
N LEU A 329 7.26 -5.59 20.95
CA LEU A 329 6.62 -6.83 21.43
C LEU A 329 7.26 -7.37 22.72
N VAL A 330 8.60 -7.31 22.83
CA VAL A 330 9.30 -7.73 24.06
C VAL A 330 8.84 -6.90 25.25
N VAL A 331 8.77 -5.58 25.09
CA VAL A 331 8.32 -4.67 26.16
C VAL A 331 6.85 -4.91 26.48
N ASP A 332 5.96 -5.09 25.49
CA ASP A 332 4.54 -5.40 25.73
C ASP A 332 4.37 -6.70 26.54
N TYR A 333 5.01 -7.79 26.12
CA TYR A 333 4.90 -9.08 26.80
C TYR A 333 5.45 -9.03 28.23
N LEU A 334 6.58 -8.34 28.44
CA LEU A 334 7.17 -8.19 29.77
C LEU A 334 6.38 -7.22 30.67
N ALA A 335 5.73 -6.20 30.10
CA ALA A 335 4.83 -5.33 30.83
C ALA A 335 3.62 -6.11 31.38
N ARG A 336 3.05 -7.03 30.60
CA ARG A 336 2.00 -7.95 31.06
C ARG A 336 2.48 -8.92 32.14
N MET A 337 3.75 -9.33 32.10
CA MET A 337 4.33 -10.10 33.19
C MET A 337 4.41 -9.31 34.50
N ILE A 338 4.67 -7.99 34.44
CA ILE A 338 4.65 -7.11 35.63
C ILE A 338 3.25 -7.08 36.25
N LEU A 339 2.19 -7.08 35.43
CA LEU A 339 0.80 -7.15 35.89
C LEU A 339 0.40 -8.52 36.48
N GLY A 340 1.29 -9.52 36.44
CA GLY A 340 1.04 -10.85 37.00
C GLY A 340 0.21 -11.77 36.10
N GLU A 341 0.11 -11.49 34.80
CA GLU A 341 -0.60 -12.34 33.85
C GLU A 341 0.05 -13.73 33.68
N GLU A 342 -0.75 -14.72 33.31
CA GLU A 342 -0.27 -16.09 33.11
C GLU A 342 0.61 -16.18 31.86
N LYS A 343 1.81 -16.78 32.01
CA LYS A 343 2.83 -16.80 30.96
C LYS A 343 2.34 -17.40 29.65
N LYS A 344 1.57 -18.50 29.65
CA LYS A 344 1.09 -19.08 28.39
C LYS A 344 0.10 -18.15 27.69
N SER A 345 -0.73 -17.42 28.44
CA SER A 345 -1.61 -16.38 27.90
C SER A 345 -0.81 -15.24 27.25
N ILE A 346 0.19 -14.69 27.94
CA ILE A 346 1.02 -13.60 27.40
C ILE A 346 1.67 -14.03 26.08
N PHE A 347 2.26 -15.23 26.05
CA PHE A 347 3.03 -15.73 24.91
C PHE A 347 2.20 -16.53 23.88
N HIS A 348 0.87 -16.53 23.99
CA HIS A 348 0.02 -17.42 23.18
C HIS A 348 0.18 -17.22 21.66
N ILE A 349 0.34 -15.97 21.19
CA ILE A 349 0.53 -15.68 19.76
C ILE A 349 1.86 -16.22 19.26
N ALA A 350 2.94 -16.04 20.02
CA ALA A 350 4.24 -16.63 19.70
C ALA A 350 4.19 -18.16 19.68
N LEU A 351 3.53 -18.79 20.67
CA LEU A 351 3.36 -20.24 20.72
C LEU A 351 2.54 -20.77 19.52
N LYS A 352 1.48 -20.04 19.14
CA LYS A 352 0.70 -20.33 17.93
C LYS A 352 1.56 -20.22 16.67
N GLY A 353 2.40 -19.21 16.57
CA GLY A 353 3.33 -19.04 15.45
C GLY A 353 4.30 -20.22 15.29
N ALA A 354 4.84 -20.73 16.40
CA ALA A 354 5.66 -21.94 16.38
C ALA A 354 4.90 -23.16 15.86
N ALA A 355 3.64 -23.34 16.27
CA ALA A 355 2.80 -24.44 15.79
C ALA A 355 2.47 -24.33 14.28
N ILE A 356 2.26 -23.12 13.77
CA ILE A 356 2.01 -22.88 12.34
C ILE A 356 3.24 -23.25 11.49
N ILE A 357 4.45 -23.01 12.00
CA ILE A 357 5.68 -23.40 11.29
C ILE A 357 5.78 -24.93 11.24
N ASP A 358 5.58 -25.62 12.37
CA ASP A 358 5.60 -27.10 12.41
C ASP A 358 4.58 -27.69 11.40
N GLU A 359 3.37 -27.12 11.33
CA GLU A 359 2.34 -27.55 10.37
C GLU A 359 2.78 -27.32 8.91
N LYS A 360 3.32 -26.15 8.59
CA LYS A 360 3.79 -25.83 7.22
C LYS A 360 5.00 -26.63 6.79
N GLU A 361 5.88 -26.97 7.73
CA GLU A 361 7.07 -27.80 7.48
C GLU A 361 6.74 -29.30 7.48
N SER A 362 5.49 -29.68 7.75
CA SER A 362 5.08 -31.08 7.94
C SER A 362 5.94 -31.81 8.99
N ASP A 363 6.33 -31.10 10.05
CA ASP A 363 7.19 -31.63 11.10
C ASP A 363 6.36 -32.32 12.20
N ASP A 364 6.20 -33.65 12.05
CA ASP A 364 5.52 -34.51 13.04
C ASP A 364 6.17 -34.45 14.43
N GLN A 365 7.44 -34.06 14.54
CA GLN A 365 8.12 -33.94 15.82
C GLN A 365 7.78 -32.64 16.56
N LYS A 366 7.08 -31.70 15.92
CA LYS A 366 6.73 -30.38 16.48
C LYS A 366 7.95 -29.66 17.04
N THR A 367 9.03 -29.60 16.27
CA THR A 367 10.34 -29.11 16.73
C THR A 367 10.25 -27.67 17.19
N GLN A 368 9.53 -26.81 16.47
CA GLN A 368 9.38 -25.41 16.79
C GLN A 368 8.53 -25.23 18.05
N THR A 369 7.40 -25.92 18.16
CA THR A 369 6.56 -25.89 19.36
C THR A 369 7.35 -26.34 20.60
N LYS A 370 8.10 -27.45 20.50
CA LYS A 370 8.96 -27.93 21.59
C LYS A 370 10.03 -26.91 21.95
N ARG A 371 10.66 -26.26 20.97
CA ARG A 371 11.65 -25.21 21.18
C ARG A 371 11.06 -23.98 21.87
N ALA A 372 9.93 -23.47 21.37
CA ALA A 372 9.21 -22.35 21.95
C ALA A 372 8.84 -22.63 23.42
N MET A 373 8.35 -23.83 23.73
CA MET A 373 8.05 -24.25 25.10
C MET A 373 9.30 -24.36 25.99
N ARG A 374 10.45 -24.80 25.46
CA ARG A 374 11.72 -24.79 26.21
C ARG A 374 12.18 -23.36 26.52
N ILE A 375 12.04 -22.44 25.56
CA ILE A 375 12.36 -21.02 25.75
C ILE A 375 11.42 -20.40 26.79
N LEU A 376 10.11 -20.64 26.69
CA LEU A 376 9.11 -20.14 27.64
C LEU A 376 9.43 -20.53 29.09
N LYS A 377 9.88 -21.76 29.33
CA LYS A 377 10.31 -22.24 30.67
C LYS A 377 11.49 -21.46 31.27
N LYS A 378 12.27 -20.78 30.43
CA LYS A 378 13.41 -19.97 30.87
C LYS A 378 13.03 -18.52 31.20
N ILE A 379 11.83 -18.09 30.83
CA ILE A 379 11.30 -16.75 31.12
C ILE A 379 10.57 -16.83 32.47
N ASN A 380 11.21 -16.32 33.53
CA ASN A 380 10.72 -16.48 34.90
C ASN A 380 10.51 -15.17 35.65
N SER A 381 11.13 -14.09 35.19
CA SER A 381 11.07 -12.77 35.79
C SER A 381 11.26 -11.72 34.68
N ILE A 382 11.65 -10.50 35.07
CA ILE A 382 12.08 -9.43 34.17
C ILE A 382 13.61 -9.23 34.20
N ASP A 383 14.37 -10.25 34.60
CA ASP A 383 15.83 -10.24 34.60
C ASP A 383 16.47 -10.33 33.19
N ASN A 384 17.79 -10.15 33.11
CA ASN A 384 18.53 -10.13 31.85
C ASN A 384 18.33 -11.41 31.03
N GLU A 385 18.29 -12.57 31.70
CA GLU A 385 18.12 -13.85 31.01
C GLU A 385 16.71 -13.99 30.45
N SER A 386 15.70 -13.63 31.23
CA SER A 386 14.29 -13.63 30.81
C SER A 386 14.07 -12.67 29.64
N ILE A 387 14.71 -11.49 29.63
CA ILE A 387 14.68 -10.56 28.49
C ILE A 387 15.26 -11.21 27.23
N LYS A 388 16.46 -11.81 27.32
CA LYS A 388 17.10 -12.49 26.17
C LYS A 388 16.23 -13.61 25.60
N TYR A 389 15.62 -14.42 26.47
CA TYR A 389 14.71 -15.49 26.03
C TYR A 389 13.40 -14.95 25.46
N THR A 390 12.89 -13.84 25.98
CA THR A 390 11.72 -13.15 25.43
C THR A 390 12.00 -12.67 24.01
N CYS A 391 13.13 -11.99 23.76
CA CYS A 391 13.57 -11.57 22.42
C CYS A 391 13.55 -12.74 21.42
N ARG A 392 13.98 -13.93 21.84
CA ARG A 392 13.99 -15.13 21.00
C ARG A 392 12.58 -15.67 20.73
N LEU A 393 11.73 -15.70 21.75
CA LEU A 393 10.39 -16.28 21.67
C LEU A 393 9.45 -15.41 20.83
N VAL A 394 9.50 -14.09 20.98
CA VAL A 394 8.59 -13.18 20.24
C VAL A 394 8.81 -13.16 18.74
N GLN A 395 9.92 -13.71 18.22
CA GLN A 395 10.13 -13.86 16.77
C GLN A 395 9.03 -14.70 16.10
N TYR A 396 8.45 -15.66 16.84
CA TYR A 396 7.33 -16.47 16.34
C TYR A 396 6.01 -15.67 16.25
N ASP A 397 5.87 -14.51 16.90
CA ASP A 397 4.62 -13.73 16.90
C ASP A 397 4.18 -13.35 15.47
N SER A 398 5.15 -12.96 14.61
CA SER A 398 4.90 -12.65 13.19
C SER A 398 4.15 -13.79 12.48
N TRP A 399 4.56 -15.05 12.70
CA TRP A 399 3.88 -16.22 12.15
C TRP A 399 2.50 -16.43 12.76
N GLY A 400 2.34 -16.20 14.06
CA GLY A 400 1.05 -16.29 14.76
C GLY A 400 -0.01 -15.32 14.24
N ARG A 401 0.44 -14.16 13.70
CA ARG A 401 -0.40 -13.12 13.09
C ARG A 401 -0.52 -13.23 11.57
N GLY A 402 -0.02 -14.31 10.96
CA GLY A 402 -0.12 -14.56 9.52
C GLY A 402 0.95 -13.88 8.66
N GLY A 403 1.98 -13.31 9.29
CA GLY A 403 3.24 -12.98 8.65
C GLY A 403 4.09 -14.23 8.39
N MET A 404 5.25 -14.04 7.74
CA MET A 404 6.21 -15.11 7.43
C MET A 404 7.64 -14.57 7.55
N SER A 405 7.98 -14.00 8.70
CA SER A 405 9.31 -13.43 8.95
C SER A 405 10.35 -14.53 9.18
N GLU A 406 11.56 -14.33 8.67
CA GLU A 406 12.69 -15.22 8.93
C GLU A 406 13.06 -15.21 10.42
N LEU A 407 13.40 -16.38 10.97
CA LEU A 407 13.79 -16.54 12.37
C LEU A 407 15.31 -16.48 12.52
N ASN A 408 15.80 -15.63 13.41
CA ASN A 408 17.22 -15.61 13.79
C ASN A 408 17.43 -16.43 15.06
N TRP A 409 18.01 -17.62 14.92
CA TRP A 409 18.25 -18.54 16.04
C TRP A 409 19.32 -18.09 17.03
N HIS A 410 20.23 -17.23 16.59
CA HIS A 410 21.30 -16.67 17.38
C HIS A 410 20.96 -15.29 17.92
N LEU A 411 19.71 -14.83 17.76
CA LEU A 411 19.27 -13.55 18.26
C LEU A 411 19.56 -13.44 19.76
N ALA A 412 20.35 -12.44 20.11
CA ALA A 412 20.65 -12.04 21.46
C ALA A 412 20.80 -10.51 21.47
N PRO A 413 20.10 -9.80 22.38
CA PRO A 413 20.32 -8.37 22.54
C PRO A 413 21.77 -8.13 22.96
N ASN A 414 22.42 -7.14 22.35
CA ASN A 414 23.67 -6.59 22.88
C ASN A 414 23.39 -5.81 24.19
N GLU A 415 24.46 -5.35 24.85
CA GLU A 415 24.34 -4.66 26.14
C GLU A 415 23.45 -3.40 26.05
N TYR A 416 23.62 -2.58 25.02
CA TYR A 416 22.79 -1.39 24.79
C TYR A 416 21.30 -1.71 24.64
N THR A 417 20.97 -2.71 23.81
CA THR A 417 19.59 -3.17 23.63
C THR A 417 18.99 -3.68 24.93
N LEU A 418 19.78 -4.43 25.71
CA LEU A 418 19.34 -5.00 26.98
C LEU A 418 19.05 -3.90 28.01
N GLU A 419 19.94 -2.91 28.15
CA GLU A 419 19.74 -1.79 29.07
C GLU A 419 18.55 -0.91 28.67
N ASN A 420 18.34 -0.66 27.38
CA ASN A 420 17.17 0.07 26.90
C ASN A 420 15.87 -0.69 27.19
N ILE A 421 15.83 -2.01 26.98
CA ILE A 421 14.66 -2.84 27.31
C ILE A 421 14.36 -2.75 28.81
N LYS A 422 15.36 -2.89 29.68
CA LYS A 422 15.19 -2.74 31.14
C LYS A 422 14.65 -1.38 31.53
N CYS A 423 15.20 -0.33 30.94
CA CYS A 423 14.77 1.04 31.17
C CYS A 423 13.28 1.21 30.84
N MET A 424 12.85 0.69 29.68
CA MET A 424 11.44 0.73 29.29
C MET A 424 10.54 -0.12 30.20
N ILE A 425 10.99 -1.31 30.63
CA ILE A 425 10.25 -2.16 31.57
C ILE A 425 10.08 -1.46 32.92
N HIS A 426 11.13 -0.83 33.44
CA HIS A 426 11.08 -0.02 34.66
C HIS A 426 10.03 1.09 34.54
N ARG A 427 10.04 1.84 33.42
CA ARG A 427 9.03 2.87 33.15
C ARG A 427 7.61 2.30 33.04
N CYS A 428 7.45 1.09 32.49
CA CYS A 428 6.15 0.40 32.52
C CYS A 428 5.68 0.13 33.95
N THR A 429 6.55 -0.31 34.86
CA THR A 429 6.23 -0.50 36.28
C THR A 429 5.76 0.82 36.91
N VAL A 430 6.53 1.90 36.76
CA VAL A 430 6.16 3.23 37.29
C VAL A 430 4.84 3.73 36.68
N PHE A 431 4.62 3.48 35.39
CA PHE A 431 3.36 3.78 34.73
C PHE A 431 2.17 3.04 35.38
N PHE A 432 2.30 1.74 35.66
CA PHE A 432 1.23 0.97 36.29
C PHE A 432 0.95 1.41 37.73
N GLU A 433 1.97 1.84 38.48
CA GLU A 433 1.80 2.44 39.81
C GLU A 433 1.05 3.78 39.75
N LYS A 434 1.34 4.61 38.74
CA LYS A 434 0.79 5.97 38.61
C LYS A 434 -0.61 6.02 37.98
N TYR A 435 -0.86 5.22 36.95
CA TYR A 435 -2.10 5.25 36.15
C TYR A 435 -2.96 3.99 36.33
N GLY A 436 -2.53 3.05 37.16
CA GLY A 436 -3.33 1.90 37.55
C GLY A 436 -4.46 2.26 38.53
N PRO A 437 -5.26 1.26 38.96
CA PRO A 437 -5.16 -0.14 38.59
C PRO A 437 -5.53 -0.39 37.12
N ILE A 438 -4.86 -1.37 36.50
CA ILE A 438 -5.24 -1.87 35.17
C ILE A 438 -6.41 -2.83 35.36
N LEU A 439 -7.56 -2.48 34.79
CA LEU A 439 -8.78 -3.28 34.83
C LEU A 439 -8.75 -4.40 33.81
N GLN A 440 -8.15 -4.13 32.65
CA GLN A 440 -8.02 -5.11 31.57
C GLN A 440 -6.76 -4.84 30.76
N SER A 441 -6.06 -5.91 30.39
CA SER A 441 -4.93 -5.90 29.46
C SER A 441 -5.23 -6.82 28.28
N GLY A 442 -4.84 -6.41 27.08
CA GLY A 442 -5.09 -7.14 25.83
C GLY A 442 -6.57 -7.43 25.60
N PHE A 443 -7.30 -6.47 25.03
CA PHE A 443 -8.74 -6.61 24.83
C PHE A 443 -9.17 -6.39 23.39
N THR A 444 -10.27 -7.04 23.04
CA THR A 444 -10.99 -6.94 21.78
C THR A 444 -12.29 -6.15 21.96
N PHE A 445 -13.02 -5.89 20.88
CA PHE A 445 -14.22 -5.04 20.88
C PHE A 445 -15.48 -5.83 20.49
N GLU A 446 -15.78 -6.95 21.15
CA GLU A 446 -16.99 -7.74 20.88
C GLU A 446 -18.25 -6.87 20.90
N GLY A 447 -19.05 -6.91 19.83
CA GLY A 447 -20.22 -6.04 19.64
C GLY A 447 -19.90 -4.62 19.16
N GLY A 448 -18.64 -4.18 19.23
CA GLY A 448 -18.14 -2.92 18.69
C GLY A 448 -17.53 -3.04 17.29
N TYR A 449 -17.38 -4.23 16.73
CA TYR A 449 -16.92 -4.38 15.34
C TYR A 449 -18.01 -3.97 14.34
N SER A 450 -17.59 -3.66 13.11
CA SER A 450 -18.47 -3.26 12.01
C SER A 450 -18.11 -4.02 10.73
N ARG A 451 -18.91 -3.82 9.67
CA ARG A 451 -18.60 -4.32 8.32
C ARG A 451 -17.27 -3.78 7.76
N ILE A 452 -16.80 -2.63 8.24
CA ILE A 452 -15.56 -2.00 7.79
C ILE A 452 -14.37 -2.38 8.68
N ILE A 453 -14.59 -2.52 9.99
CA ILE A 453 -13.58 -2.87 10.98
C ILE A 453 -13.98 -4.16 11.69
N THR A 454 -13.33 -5.27 11.34
CA THR A 454 -13.69 -6.60 11.86
C THR A 454 -12.68 -7.16 12.86
N SER A 455 -11.56 -6.47 13.07
CA SER A 455 -10.55 -6.89 14.06
C SER A 455 -9.82 -5.70 14.65
N GLY A 456 -9.38 -5.85 15.90
CA GLY A 456 -8.58 -4.85 16.60
C GLY A 456 -8.27 -5.32 18.01
N ASP A 457 -7.06 -5.03 18.47
CA ASP A 457 -6.56 -5.36 19.79
C ASP A 457 -6.06 -4.09 20.49
N GLY A 458 -6.68 -3.76 21.64
CA GLY A 458 -6.26 -2.69 22.52
C GLY A 458 -5.33 -3.19 23.62
N ASP A 459 -4.46 -2.30 24.12
CA ASP A 459 -3.39 -2.69 25.04
C ASP A 459 -3.87 -2.72 26.49
N TYR A 460 -4.29 -1.59 27.06
CA TYR A 460 -4.71 -1.53 28.48
C TYR A 460 -5.92 -0.63 28.71
N ILE A 461 -6.73 -1.00 29.70
CA ILE A 461 -7.80 -0.18 30.27
C ILE A 461 -7.53 0.01 31.75
N SER A 462 -7.59 1.26 32.19
CA SER A 462 -7.64 1.67 33.60
C SER A 462 -9.02 2.26 33.92
N ASN A 463 -9.25 2.70 35.15
CA ASN A 463 -10.55 3.18 35.62
C ASN A 463 -11.25 4.18 34.69
N ASP A 464 -10.52 5.14 34.12
CA ASP A 464 -11.09 6.21 33.30
C ASP A 464 -10.38 6.41 31.95
N THR A 465 -9.38 5.58 31.65
CA THR A 465 -8.49 5.77 30.51
C THR A 465 -8.28 4.47 29.74
N ILE A 466 -8.42 4.58 28.41
CA ILE A 466 -7.94 3.57 27.47
C ILE A 466 -6.54 3.94 27.00
N TRP A 467 -5.64 2.96 27.03
CA TRP A 467 -4.21 3.13 26.79
C TRP A 467 -3.74 2.32 25.59
N ASP A 468 -2.90 2.95 24.77
CA ASP A 468 -2.18 2.35 23.64
C ASP A 468 -0.68 2.54 23.91
N PHE A 469 0.05 1.45 24.06
CA PHE A 469 1.49 1.45 24.28
C PHE A 469 2.19 1.59 22.94
N LYS A 470 3.17 2.51 22.89
CA LYS A 470 4.01 2.75 21.73
C LYS A 470 5.45 2.84 22.11
N VAL A 471 6.19 1.77 21.88
CA VAL A 471 7.65 1.76 21.95
C VAL A 471 8.20 2.33 20.64
N SER A 472 8.40 3.64 20.60
CA SER A 472 8.80 4.36 19.39
C SER A 472 9.73 5.52 19.75
N LYS A 473 10.71 5.79 18.88
CA LYS A 473 11.53 7.01 18.98
C LYS A 473 10.77 8.29 18.60
N ASN A 474 9.60 8.15 17.99
CA ASN A 474 8.78 9.26 17.54
C ASN A 474 7.70 9.60 18.57
N LEU A 475 7.40 10.89 18.70
CA LEU A 475 6.22 11.38 19.41
C LEU A 475 4.93 10.83 18.78
N PRO A 476 3.80 10.83 19.54
CA PRO A 476 2.50 10.44 19.02
C PRO A 476 2.13 11.09 17.68
N THR A 477 1.59 10.29 16.76
CA THR A 477 1.13 10.77 15.45
C THR A 477 -0.40 10.86 15.38
N LYS A 478 -0.91 11.51 14.33
CA LYS A 478 -2.35 11.59 14.08
C LYS A 478 -2.98 10.20 13.87
N GLU A 479 -2.23 9.24 13.36
CA GLU A 479 -2.63 7.84 13.23
C GLU A 479 -2.82 7.21 14.62
N ASN A 480 -1.89 7.43 15.56
CA ASN A 480 -2.05 6.91 16.92
C ASN A 480 -3.28 7.51 17.61
N THR A 481 -3.49 8.83 17.47
CA THR A 481 -4.69 9.46 18.05
C THR A 481 -5.98 8.96 17.42
N LEU A 482 -6.00 8.69 16.10
CA LEU A 482 -7.19 8.13 15.44
C LEU A 482 -7.45 6.69 15.90
N GLN A 483 -6.41 5.88 16.05
CA GLN A 483 -6.53 4.50 16.57
C GLN A 483 -7.21 4.49 17.94
N LEU A 484 -6.77 5.34 18.87
CA LEU A 484 -7.37 5.46 20.20
C LEU A 484 -8.82 5.97 20.17
N LEU A 485 -9.15 6.91 19.29
CA LEU A 485 -10.53 7.36 19.13
C LEU A 485 -11.43 6.25 18.57
N ILE A 486 -10.92 5.45 17.63
CA ILE A 486 -11.64 4.26 17.13
C ILE A 486 -11.88 3.28 18.28
N TYR A 487 -10.85 2.97 19.07
CA TYR A 487 -10.99 2.10 20.23
C TYR A 487 -11.99 2.63 21.26
N TYR A 488 -11.97 3.94 21.53
CA TYR A 488 -12.94 4.56 22.43
C TYR A 488 -14.38 4.40 21.91
N VAL A 489 -14.64 4.75 20.65
CA VAL A 489 -15.99 4.67 20.05
C VAL A 489 -16.47 3.23 19.96
N MET A 490 -15.62 2.31 19.48
CA MET A 490 -15.95 0.87 19.43
C MET A 490 -16.19 0.30 20.83
N GLY A 491 -15.39 0.73 21.81
CA GLY A 491 -15.56 0.35 23.21
C GLY A 491 -16.89 0.77 23.79
N LYS A 492 -17.34 2.01 23.53
CA LYS A 492 -18.66 2.50 24.00
C LYS A 492 -19.85 1.76 23.39
N VAL A 493 -19.69 1.17 22.21
CA VAL A 493 -20.72 0.36 21.53
C VAL A 493 -20.60 -1.12 21.89
N SER A 494 -19.41 -1.58 22.28
CA SER A 494 -19.15 -2.97 22.66
C SER A 494 -19.98 -3.39 23.88
N ALA A 495 -20.13 -4.70 24.06
CA ALA A 495 -20.85 -5.28 25.20
C ALA A 495 -20.06 -5.22 26.53
N LYS A 496 -18.97 -4.44 26.60
CA LYS A 496 -18.00 -4.43 27.71
C LYS A 496 -18.24 -3.26 28.66
N ASP A 497 -18.43 -3.58 29.93
CA ASP A 497 -18.75 -2.60 30.98
C ASP A 497 -17.55 -1.70 31.33
N GLU A 498 -16.33 -2.18 31.08
CA GLU A 498 -15.06 -1.48 31.33
C GLU A 498 -14.98 -0.15 30.57
N PHE A 499 -15.69 -0.03 29.43
CA PHE A 499 -15.70 1.20 28.65
C PHE A 499 -16.64 2.28 29.18
N LYS A 500 -17.58 1.96 30.08
CA LYS A 500 -18.61 2.91 30.56
C LYS A 500 -17.99 4.12 31.24
N GLU A 501 -16.97 3.90 32.06
CA GLU A 501 -16.32 4.94 32.87
C GLU A 501 -15.18 5.70 32.15
N ILE A 502 -14.84 5.31 30.92
CA ILE A 502 -13.76 5.94 30.16
C ILE A 502 -14.10 7.39 29.82
N LYS A 503 -13.23 8.30 30.28
CA LYS A 503 -13.31 9.76 30.16
C LYS A 503 -12.13 10.35 29.37
N GLN A 504 -11.07 9.59 29.16
CA GLN A 504 -9.89 10.01 28.41
C GLN A 504 -9.23 8.87 27.63
N ILE A 505 -8.41 9.24 26.65
CA ILE A 505 -7.56 8.34 25.89
C ILE A 505 -6.10 8.69 26.17
N GLY A 506 -5.22 7.69 26.18
CA GLY A 506 -3.82 7.85 26.52
C GLY A 506 -2.88 7.03 25.66
N ILE A 507 -1.71 7.60 25.33
CA ILE A 507 -0.60 6.89 24.71
C ILE A 507 0.53 6.82 25.73
N CYS A 508 1.01 5.63 26.05
CA CYS A 508 2.22 5.45 26.86
C CYS A 508 3.39 5.14 25.95
N ASN A 509 4.45 5.94 26.01
CA ASN A 509 5.70 5.68 25.31
C ASN A 509 6.86 5.55 26.32
N PRO A 510 7.13 4.33 26.82
CA PRO A 510 8.19 4.12 27.79
C PRO A 510 9.59 4.40 27.22
N ARG A 511 9.79 4.35 25.89
CA ARG A 511 11.08 4.70 25.28
C ARG A 511 11.41 6.18 25.45
N LEU A 512 10.42 7.04 25.24
CA LEU A 512 10.56 8.49 25.38
C LEU A 512 10.32 8.99 26.81
N ASN A 513 10.00 8.09 27.75
CA ASN A 513 9.63 8.43 29.13
C ASN A 513 8.39 9.34 29.24
N ILE A 514 7.41 9.18 28.35
CA ILE A 514 6.22 10.07 28.33
C ILE A 514 4.90 9.30 28.30
N VAL A 515 3.87 9.92 28.85
CA VAL A 515 2.48 9.67 28.45
C VAL A 515 1.90 10.89 27.72
N ALA A 516 1.01 10.64 26.78
CA ALA A 516 0.23 11.67 26.10
C ALA A 516 -1.26 11.43 26.36
N LEU A 517 -1.95 12.41 26.94
CA LEU A 517 -3.33 12.30 27.39
C LEU A 517 -4.27 13.25 26.65
N LYS A 518 -5.50 12.80 26.40
CA LYS A 518 -6.58 13.65 25.87
C LYS A 518 -7.91 13.27 26.50
N LYS A 519 -8.56 14.24 27.15
CA LYS A 519 -9.92 14.07 27.68
C LYS A 519 -10.91 14.02 26.52
N ILE A 520 -11.84 13.07 26.57
CA ILE A 520 -12.83 12.86 25.51
C ILE A 520 -13.75 14.07 25.35
N LYS A 521 -14.13 14.72 26.46
CA LYS A 521 -14.95 15.95 26.43
C LYS A 521 -14.33 17.05 25.56
N ASP A 522 -13.01 17.09 25.45
CA ASP A 522 -12.26 18.11 24.68
C ASP A 522 -12.05 17.68 23.20
N VAL A 523 -12.55 16.52 22.79
CA VAL A 523 -12.58 16.05 21.40
C VAL A 523 -13.86 16.53 20.72
N GLY A 524 -14.99 16.53 21.44
CA GLY A 524 -16.29 17.00 20.98
C GLY A 524 -17.11 15.92 20.25
N ASN A 525 -18.40 15.84 20.57
CA ASN A 525 -19.31 14.78 20.09
C ASN A 525 -19.39 14.69 18.56
N LYS A 526 -19.38 15.83 17.86
CA LYS A 526 -19.41 15.86 16.38
C LYS A 526 -18.23 15.10 15.74
N ILE A 527 -17.05 15.14 16.36
CA ILE A 527 -15.89 14.38 15.87
C ILE A 527 -16.07 12.88 16.13
N LEU A 528 -16.60 12.52 17.30
CA LEU A 528 -16.85 11.12 17.66
C LEU A 528 -17.94 10.49 16.78
N GLU A 529 -19.05 11.20 16.52
CA GLU A 529 -20.11 10.80 15.58
C GLU A 529 -19.54 10.60 14.17
N LYS A 530 -18.72 11.54 13.71
CA LYS A 530 -18.04 11.41 12.41
C LYS A 530 -17.14 10.17 12.33
N ILE A 531 -16.44 9.84 13.41
CA ILE A 531 -15.61 8.63 13.49
C ILE A 531 -16.51 7.39 13.50
N ALA A 532 -17.59 7.38 14.26
CA ALA A 532 -18.57 6.29 14.28
C ALA A 532 -19.13 6.00 12.89
N ASP A 533 -19.55 7.03 12.16
CA ASP A 533 -20.25 6.88 10.88
C ASP A 533 -19.30 6.69 9.71
N GLU A 534 -18.32 7.59 9.52
CA GLU A 534 -17.48 7.60 8.31
C GLU A 534 -16.24 6.69 8.44
N VAL A 535 -15.71 6.55 9.66
CA VAL A 535 -14.46 5.81 9.89
C VAL A 535 -14.75 4.35 10.24
N ILE A 536 -15.61 4.13 11.23
CA ILE A 536 -15.98 2.80 11.72
C ILE A 536 -17.11 2.22 10.87
N GLY A 537 -18.09 3.01 10.45
CA GLY A 537 -19.14 2.55 9.55
C GLY A 537 -20.42 2.08 10.24
N TYR A 538 -20.77 2.63 11.40
CA TYR A 538 -22.04 2.32 12.08
C TYR A 538 -23.26 2.99 11.45
N GLY A 539 -23.08 4.12 10.76
CA GLY A 539 -24.16 4.84 10.08
C GLY A 539 -24.64 4.22 8.77
N TYR A 540 -24.31 2.95 8.49
CA TYR A 540 -24.61 2.26 7.24
C TYR A 540 -25.28 0.90 7.41
#